data_AF-A0A938YX15-F1
#
_entry.id   AF-A0A938YX15-F1
#
_cell.length_a   1.000
_cell.length_b   1.000
_cell.length_c   1.000
_cell.angle_alpha   90.00
_cell.angle_beta   90.00
_cell.angle_gamma   90.00
#
_symmetry.space_group_name_H-M   'P 1'
#
loop_
_entity.id
_entity.type
_entity.pdbx_description
1 polymer ?
#
loop_
_entity_poly.entity_id
_entity_poly.type
_entity_poly.pdbx_seq_one_letter_code
_entity_poly.pdbx_strand_id
1 'polypeptide(L)' 'MTRGPAVSGPSSTLGIMRFFDADTSGPKLSPEFVVGIAIVLIVSLVALKVFLGI' A
#
# COMPACT_ATOMS: atom_id res chain seq x y z
N MET A 1 -33.10 32.02 17.05
CA MET A 1 -32.06 31.01 16.69
C MET A 1 -31.60 31.28 15.27
N THR A 2 -30.55 32.08 15.08
CA THR A 2 -30.05 32.50 13.76
C THR A 2 -28.83 31.64 13.40
N ARG A 3 -29.00 30.67 12.50
CA ARG A 3 -27.87 29.90 11.93
C ARG A 3 -27.13 30.80 10.93
N GLY A 4 -25.85 31.05 11.16
CA GLY A 4 -24.98 31.78 10.23
C GLY A 4 -24.84 31.06 8.87
N PRO A 5 -24.30 31.72 7.83
CA PRO A 5 -24.23 31.15 6.49
C PRO A 5 -23.41 29.86 6.53
N ALA A 6 -24.00 28.77 6.05
CA ALA A 6 -23.25 27.54 5.80
C ALA A 6 -22.26 27.83 4.68
N VAL A 7 -21.01 28.12 5.04
CA VAL A 7 -19.90 28.24 4.08
C VAL A 7 -19.72 26.86 3.45
N SER A 8 -20.22 26.72 2.23
CA SER A 8 -19.90 25.59 1.37
C SER A 8 -18.47 25.78 0.90
N GLY A 9 -17.54 25.00 1.44
CA GLY A 9 -16.19 24.91 0.89
C GLY A 9 -16.24 24.48 -0.59
N PRO A 10 -15.16 24.70 -1.35
CA PRO A 10 -15.14 24.36 -2.77
C PRO A 10 -15.59 22.91 -2.99
N SER A 11 -16.61 22.72 -3.83
CA SER A 11 -17.12 21.39 -4.24
C SER A 11 -15.99 20.44 -4.69
N SER A 12 -14.88 21.01 -5.17
CA SER A 12 -13.63 20.32 -5.52
C SER A 12 -13.02 19.48 -4.38
N THR A 13 -13.25 19.82 -3.11
CA THR A 13 -12.77 19.04 -1.96
C THR A 13 -13.51 17.69 -1.83
N LEU A 14 -14.79 17.61 -2.19
CA LEU A 14 -15.54 16.34 -2.25
C LEU A 14 -15.07 15.44 -3.41
N GLY A 15 -14.49 16.06 -4.45
CA GLY A 15 -13.95 15.37 -5.62
C GLY A 15 -12.69 14.57 -5.35
N ILE A 16 -11.78 15.12 -4.54
CA ILE A 16 -10.48 14.53 -4.24
C ILE A 16 -10.60 13.33 -3.28
N MET A 17 -11.50 13.39 -2.29
CA MET A 17 -11.65 12.34 -1.26
C MET A 17 -12.01 10.96 -1.87
N ARG A 18 -12.91 10.93 -2.88
CA ARG A 18 -13.30 9.69 -3.59
C ARG A 18 -12.21 9.08 -4.47
N PHE A 19 -11.18 9.85 -4.86
CA PHE A 19 -10.03 9.29 -5.60
C PHE A 19 -9.03 8.61 -4.67
N PHE A 20 -9.05 8.95 -3.37
CA PHE A 20 -8.23 8.32 -2.35
C PHE A 20 -8.96 7.19 -1.59
N ASP A 21 -10.30 7.19 -1.61
CA ASP A 21 -11.15 6.07 -1.15
C ASP A 21 -11.32 4.96 -2.22
N ALA A 22 -10.62 5.05 -3.35
CA ALA A 22 -10.57 3.96 -4.30
C ALA A 22 -9.81 2.80 -3.65
N ASP A 23 -10.56 1.87 -3.03
CA ASP A 23 -10.05 0.62 -2.51
C ASP A 23 -9.11 0.02 -3.54
N THR A 24 -7.82 -0.07 -3.20
CA THR A 24 -6.85 -0.71 -4.07
C THR A 24 -7.25 -2.17 -4.22
N SER A 25 -7.75 -2.52 -5.41
CA SER A 25 -8.22 -3.86 -5.76
C SER A 25 -6.99 -4.78 -5.86
N GLY A 26 -6.73 -5.58 -4.83
CA GLY A 26 -5.65 -6.56 -4.88
C GLY A 26 -5.45 -7.30 -3.55
N PRO A 27 -4.76 -8.45 -3.57
CA PRO A 27 -4.38 -9.13 -2.36
C PRO A 27 -3.46 -8.23 -1.52
N LYS A 28 -3.93 -7.83 -0.34
CA LYS A 28 -3.14 -7.05 0.62
C LYS A 28 -2.11 -7.99 1.26
N LEU A 29 -0.84 -7.81 0.92
CA LEU A 29 0.26 -8.52 1.55
C LEU A 29 0.71 -7.75 2.79
N SER A 30 0.90 -8.46 3.90
CA SER A 30 1.47 -7.85 5.09
C SER A 30 2.96 -7.52 4.83
N PRO A 31 3.51 -6.44 5.40
CA PRO A 31 4.93 -6.11 5.23
C PRO A 31 5.86 -7.26 5.66
N GLU A 32 5.49 -7.97 6.71
CA GLU A 32 6.24 -9.11 7.25
C GLU A 32 6.30 -10.26 6.25
N PHE A 33 5.21 -10.50 5.50
CA PHE A 33 5.17 -11.53 4.47
C PHE A 33 6.13 -11.24 3.31
N VAL A 34 6.18 -9.98 2.87
CA VAL A 34 7.10 -9.54 1.81
C VAL A 34 8.57 -9.73 2.25
N VAL A 35 8.88 -9.33 3.47
CA VAL A 35 10.23 -9.51 4.05
C VAL A 35 10.58 -10.99 4.16
N GLY A 36 9.65 -11.83 4.61
CA GLY A 36 9.84 -13.27 4.69
C GLY A 36 10.20 -13.91 3.34
N ILE A 37 9.46 -13.58 2.28
CA ILE A 37 9.74 -14.07 0.92
C ILE A 37 11.13 -13.61 0.45
N ALA A 38 11.47 -12.35 0.69
CA ALA A 38 12.77 -11.81 0.29
C ALA A 38 13.93 -12.57 0.97
N ILE A 39 13.82 -12.84 2.28
CA ILE A 39 14.83 -13.61 3.02
C ILE A 39 14.98 -15.02 2.45
N VAL A 40 13.86 -15.72 2.21
CA VAL A 40 13.89 -17.08 1.65
C VAL A 40 14.58 -17.09 0.29
N LEU A 41 14.25 -16.14 -0.58
CA LEU A 41 14.87 -16.02 -1.89
C LEU A 41 16.38 -15.77 -1.78
N ILE A 42 16.81 -14.83 -0.93
CA ILE A 42 18.25 -14.55 -0.71
C ILE A 42 18.97 -15.80 -0.20
N VAL A 43 18.43 -16.47 0.82
CA VAL A 43 19.05 -17.67 1.40
C VAL A 43 19.14 -18.79 0.36
N SER A 44 18.11 -18.99 -0.46
CA SER A 44 18.15 -19.99 -1.53
C SER A 44 19.21 -19.70 -2.57
N LEU A 45 19.37 -18.43 -2.98
CA LEU A 45 20.40 -18.02 -3.93
C LEU A 45 21.81 -18.18 -3.35
N VAL A 46 22.01 -17.80 -2.09
CA VAL A 46 23.28 -17.99 -1.39
C VAL A 46 23.60 -19.48 -1.26
N ALA A 47 22.63 -20.30 -0.87
CA ALA A 47 22.80 -21.75 -0.82
C ALA A 47 23.17 -22.29 -2.21
N LEU A 48 22.45 -21.89 -3.26
CA LEU A 48 22.76 -22.32 -4.63
C LEU A 48 24.17 -21.90 -5.04
N LYS A 49 24.59 -20.68 -4.68
CA LYS A 49 25.95 -20.17 -4.89
C LYS A 49 27.01 -21.07 -4.24
N VAL A 50 26.79 -21.41 -2.97
CA VAL A 50 27.73 -22.16 -2.14
C VAL A 50 27.79 -23.63 -2.56
N PHE A 51 26.64 -24.25 -2.85
CA PHE A 51 26.56 -25.68 -3.16
C PHE A 51 26.84 -25.99 -4.63
N LEU A 52 26.43 -25.11 -5.55
CA LEU A 52 26.57 -25.32 -6.99
C LEU A 52 27.74 -24.54 -7.61
N GLY A 53 28.37 -23.64 -6.85
CA GLY A 53 29.61 -22.94 -7.25
C GLY A 53 29.43 -21.87 -8.33
N ILE A 54 28.20 -21.45 -8.62
CA ILE A 54 27.84 -20.37 -9.55
C ILE A 54 28.04 -19.00 -8.89
#